data_AF-A0A371R155-F1
#
_entry.id   AF-A0A371R155-F1
#
_cell.length_a   1.000
_cell.length_b   1.000
_cell.length_c   1.000
_cell.angle_alpha   90.00
_cell.angle_beta   90.00
_cell.angle_gamma   90.00
#
_symmetry.space_group_name_H-M   'P 1'
#
loop_
_entity.id
_entity.type
_entity.pdbx_description
1 polymer ?
#
loop_
_entity_poly.entity_id
_entity_poly.type
_entity_poly.pdbx_seq_one_letter_code
_entity_poly.pdbx_strand_id
1 'polypeptide(L)'
;MKWVIELALSAVVVGFVFYVLSANLPSPSYIASEREVTANTYFVLLRLSADPGFMALVENATCSGDQRAVDAIRTALDAMLPVRYYYNFTVYLDDVRPPTCRVCSSWGSKLASVARPWGYSPSGASVATISALLSDGTRVRLTLSLERP
;
A
#
# COMPACT_ATOMS: atom_id res chain seq x y z
N MET A 1 -9.08 21.05 -56.65
CA MET A 1 -9.94 21.00 -55.43
C MET A 1 -9.63 19.81 -54.51
N LYS A 2 -9.11 18.68 -55.02
CA LYS A 2 -8.70 17.50 -54.23
C LYS A 2 -7.78 17.81 -53.04
N TRP A 3 -6.79 18.68 -53.23
CA TRP A 3 -5.84 19.07 -52.17
C TRP A 3 -6.50 19.77 -50.96
N VAL A 4 -7.60 20.52 -51.16
CA VAL A 4 -8.30 21.21 -50.07
C VAL A 4 -9.06 20.20 -49.21
N ILE A 5 -9.64 19.17 -49.84
CA ILE A 5 -10.39 18.12 -49.16
C ILE A 5 -9.44 17.24 -48.35
N GLU A 6 -8.27 16.88 -48.89
CA GLU A 6 -7.24 16.12 -48.17
C GLU A 6 -6.70 16.88 -46.95
N LEU A 7 -6.55 18.21 -47.06
CA LEU A 7 -6.05 19.06 -45.97
C LEU A 7 -7.11 19.29 -44.88
N ALA A 8 -8.38 19.42 -45.25
CA ALA A 8 -9.47 19.50 -44.29
C ALA A 8 -9.64 18.17 -43.51
N LEU A 9 -9.50 17.04 -44.18
CA LEU A 9 -9.66 15.72 -43.57
C LEU A 9 -8.50 15.41 -42.61
N SER A 10 -7.27 15.79 -42.95
CA SER A 10 -6.13 15.65 -42.04
C SER A 10 -6.27 16.53 -40.79
N ALA A 11 -6.77 17.76 -40.93
CA ALA A 11 -7.03 18.64 -39.78
C ALA A 11 -8.10 18.06 -38.84
N VAL A 12 -9.17 17.45 -39.38
CA VAL A 12 -10.21 16.80 -38.57
C VAL A 12 -9.66 15.57 -37.85
N VAL A 13 -8.87 14.73 -38.52
CA VAL A 13 -8.25 13.55 -37.89
C VAL A 13 -7.29 13.96 -36.78
N VAL A 14 -6.45 14.98 -37.01
CA VAL A 14 -5.54 15.50 -35.98
C VAL A 14 -6.32 16.06 -34.79
N GLY A 15 -7.35 16.88 -35.04
CA GLY A 15 -8.22 17.39 -33.98
C GLY A 15 -8.92 16.29 -33.18
N PHE A 16 -9.38 15.23 -33.84
CA PHE A 16 -10.00 14.08 -33.20
C PHE A 16 -9.01 13.31 -32.33
N VAL A 17 -7.77 13.11 -32.80
CA VAL A 17 -6.70 12.47 -32.02
C VAL A 17 -6.39 13.26 -30.75
N PHE A 18 -6.26 14.59 -30.84
CA PHE A 18 -6.04 15.45 -29.67
C PHE A 18 -7.24 15.45 -28.70
N TYR A 19 -8.46 15.38 -29.23
CA TYR A 19 -9.66 15.27 -28.40
C TYR A 19 -9.70 13.94 -27.63
N VAL A 20 -9.44 12.81 -28.29
CA VAL A 20 -9.41 11.49 -27.65
C VAL A 20 -8.28 11.41 -26.61
N LEU A 21 -7.10 11.95 -26.92
CA LEU A 21 -5.98 11.97 -25.97
C LEU A 21 -6.28 12.84 -24.74
N SER A 22 -6.89 14.00 -24.93
CA SER A 22 -7.21 14.89 -23.80
C SER A 22 -8.39 14.39 -22.95
N ALA A 23 -9.38 13.73 -23.55
CA ALA A 23 -10.50 13.13 -22.81
C ALA A 23 -10.10 11.90 -21.97
N ASN A 24 -9.00 11.22 -22.32
CA ASN A 24 -8.48 10.07 -21.57
C ASN A 24 -7.43 10.45 -20.51
N LEU A 25 -7.07 11.72 -20.37
CA LEU A 25 -6.16 12.14 -19.31
C LEU A 25 -6.90 12.15 -17.97
N PRO A 26 -6.37 11.50 -16.93
CA PRO A 26 -6.98 11.54 -15.60
C PRO A 26 -7.07 12.98 -15.12
N SER A 27 -8.23 13.33 -14.57
CA SER A 27 -8.49 14.68 -14.09
C SER A 27 -7.46 15.09 -13.03
N PRO A 28 -7.07 16.38 -12.95
CA PRO A 28 -6.09 16.84 -11.97
C PRO A 28 -6.52 16.58 -10.52
N SER A 29 -7.83 16.48 -10.27
CA SER A 29 -8.40 16.08 -8.97
C SER A 29 -8.05 14.64 -8.57
N TYR A 30 -7.97 13.72 -9.54
CA TYR A 30 -7.61 12.32 -9.30
C TYR A 30 -6.16 12.22 -8.80
N ILE A 31 -5.23 12.88 -9.51
CA ILE A 31 -3.79 12.87 -9.18
C ILE A 31 -3.52 13.54 -7.82
N ALA A 32 -4.24 14.63 -7.49
CA ALA A 32 -4.10 15.28 -6.19
C ALA A 32 -4.62 14.39 -5.04
N SER A 33 -5.75 13.70 -5.25
CA SER A 33 -6.35 12.84 -4.24
C SER A 33 -5.51 11.59 -3.94
N GLU A 34 -4.89 10.97 -4.95
CA GLU A 34 -4.00 9.82 -4.74
C GLU A 34 -2.72 10.22 -3.99
N ARG A 35 -2.19 11.42 -4.25
CA ARG A 35 -1.03 11.95 -3.52
C ARG A 35 -1.35 12.19 -2.05
N GLU A 36 -2.54 12.70 -1.75
CA GLU A 36 -3.00 12.89 -0.37
C GLU A 36 -3.13 11.55 0.36
N VAL A 37 -3.75 10.56 -0.28
CA VAL A 37 -3.89 9.21 0.30
C VAL A 37 -2.52 8.59 0.53
N THR A 38 -1.62 8.65 -0.45
CA THR A 38 -0.26 8.08 -0.33
C THR A 38 0.57 8.79 0.73
N ALA A 39 0.54 10.12 0.83
CA ALA A 39 1.24 10.82 1.90
C ALA A 39 0.71 10.39 3.27
N ASN A 40 -0.62 10.30 3.41
CA ASN A 40 -1.27 9.87 4.63
C ASN A 40 -0.93 8.40 4.99
N THR A 41 -0.84 7.49 4.02
CA THR A 41 -0.45 6.09 4.27
C THR A 41 0.95 6.00 4.88
N TYR A 42 1.91 6.76 4.34
CA TYR A 42 3.28 6.82 4.86
C TYR A 42 3.34 7.42 6.25
N PHE A 43 2.63 8.52 6.52
CA PHE A 43 2.59 9.13 7.86
C PHE A 43 1.99 8.20 8.90
N VAL A 44 0.90 7.50 8.57
CA VAL A 44 0.29 6.50 9.47
C VAL A 44 1.27 5.36 9.75
N LEU A 45 1.91 4.82 8.70
CA LEU A 45 2.86 3.72 8.84
C LEU A 45 4.09 4.12 9.67
N LEU A 46 4.63 5.32 9.46
CA LEU A 46 5.73 5.87 10.26
C LEU A 46 5.33 6.02 11.72
N ARG A 47 4.14 6.58 12.00
CA ARG A 47 3.63 6.73 13.37
C ARG A 47 3.46 5.37 14.05
N LEU A 48 2.93 4.37 13.35
CA LEU A 48 2.79 3.02 13.87
C LEU A 48 4.14 2.36 14.17
N SER A 49 5.14 2.56 13.30
CA SER A 49 6.49 2.02 13.57
C SER A 49 7.24 2.73 14.69
N ALA A 50 6.87 3.98 14.99
CA ALA A 50 7.43 4.72 16.11
C ALA A 50 6.75 4.36 17.44
N ASP A 51 5.61 3.66 17.42
CA ASP A 51 4.90 3.23 18.62
C ASP A 51 5.48 1.88 19.12
N PRO A 52 6.14 1.86 20.30
CA PRO A 52 6.71 0.63 20.84
C PRO A 52 5.65 -0.42 21.17
N GLY A 53 4.42 -0.01 21.51
CA GLY A 53 3.32 -0.93 21.79
C GLY A 53 2.88 -1.68 20.54
N PHE A 54 2.78 -0.96 19.41
CA PHE A 54 2.46 -1.58 18.13
C PHE A 54 3.57 -2.52 17.65
N MET A 55 4.84 -2.10 17.76
CA MET A 55 5.97 -2.94 17.38
C MET A 55 6.08 -4.22 18.21
N ALA A 56 5.72 -4.20 19.50
CA ALA A 56 5.64 -5.40 20.33
C ALA A 56 4.51 -6.36 19.88
N LEU A 57 3.38 -5.83 19.40
CA LEU A 57 2.31 -6.66 18.81
C LEU A 57 2.78 -7.31 17.51
N VAL A 58 3.49 -6.56 16.66
CA VAL A 58 4.09 -7.08 15.43
C VAL A 58 5.09 -8.19 15.76
N GLU A 59 5.94 -8.00 16.77
CA GLU A 59 6.87 -9.02 17.22
C GLU A 59 6.17 -10.30 17.67
N ASN A 60 5.17 -10.18 18.54
CA ASN A 60 4.39 -11.33 18.98
C ASN A 60 3.70 -12.03 17.79
N ALA A 61 3.06 -11.28 16.90
CA ALA A 61 2.40 -11.85 15.72
C ALA A 61 3.37 -12.61 14.81
N THR A 62 4.60 -12.10 14.65
CA THR A 62 5.62 -12.74 13.79
C THR A 62 6.28 -13.94 14.47
N CYS A 63 6.69 -13.80 15.73
CA CYS A 63 7.51 -14.77 16.45
C CYS A 63 6.71 -15.90 17.12
N SER A 64 5.61 -15.58 17.82
CA SER A 64 4.79 -16.61 18.48
C SER A 64 3.71 -17.19 17.57
N GLY A 65 3.39 -16.49 16.47
CA GLY A 65 2.25 -16.85 15.61
C GLY A 65 0.91 -16.72 16.33
N ASP A 66 0.84 -15.92 17.41
CA ASP A 66 -0.38 -15.73 18.18
C ASP A 66 -1.42 -14.96 17.37
N GLN A 67 -2.52 -15.62 17.06
CA GLN A 67 -3.65 -15.03 16.36
C GLN A 67 -4.22 -13.81 17.11
N ARG A 68 -4.15 -13.79 18.45
CA ARG A 68 -4.60 -12.65 19.25
C ARG A 68 -3.78 -11.40 18.98
N ALA A 69 -2.48 -11.55 18.74
CA ALA A 69 -1.61 -10.43 18.39
C ALA A 69 -1.95 -9.89 16.98
N VAL A 70 -2.29 -10.77 16.04
CA VAL A 70 -2.78 -10.39 14.70
C VAL A 70 -4.10 -9.62 14.79
N ASP A 71 -5.04 -10.07 15.63
CA ASP A 71 -6.29 -9.36 15.87
C ASP A 71 -6.08 -8.02 16.59
N ALA A 72 -5.11 -7.93 17.50
CA ALA A 72 -4.74 -6.67 18.14
C ALA A 72 -4.11 -5.66 17.15
N ILE A 73 -3.32 -6.13 16.18
CA ILE A 73 -2.82 -5.29 15.08
C ILE A 73 -4.01 -4.76 14.26
N ARG A 74 -5.01 -5.60 14.01
CA ARG A 74 -6.24 -5.18 13.32
C ARG A 74 -7.00 -4.10 14.08
N THR A 75 -7.19 -4.27 15.39
CA THR A 75 -7.91 -3.26 16.19
C THR A 75 -7.14 -1.94 16.26
N ALA A 76 -5.81 -1.99 16.36
CA ALA A 76 -4.98 -0.79 16.31
C ALA A 76 -5.10 -0.06 14.95
N LEU A 77 -5.06 -0.81 13.84
CA LEU A 77 -5.25 -0.26 12.49
C LEU A 77 -6.67 0.28 12.30
N ASP A 78 -7.69 -0.41 12.80
CA ASP A 78 -9.09 0.03 12.73
C ASP A 78 -9.34 1.31 13.53
N ALA A 79 -8.62 1.53 14.63
CA ALA A 79 -8.69 2.76 15.41
C ALA A 79 -7.98 3.95 14.73
N MET A 80 -6.88 3.70 14.00
CA MET A 80 -6.15 4.77 13.30
C MET A 80 -6.70 5.11 11.92
N LEU A 81 -7.24 4.11 11.20
CA LEU A 81 -7.67 4.24 9.82
C LEU A 81 -9.20 4.41 9.74
N PRO A 82 -9.71 5.51 9.15
CA PRO A 82 -11.14 5.73 9.03
C PRO A 82 -11.85 4.56 8.36
N VAL A 83 -13.04 4.20 8.85
CA VAL A 83 -13.82 3.01 8.43
C VAL A 83 -14.05 2.95 6.91
N ARG A 84 -14.11 4.11 6.25
CA ARG A 84 -14.29 4.24 4.80
C ARG A 84 -13.11 3.76 3.96
N TYR A 85 -11.94 3.48 4.55
CA TYR A 85 -10.77 3.00 3.80
C TYR A 85 -10.63 1.49 3.91
N TYR A 86 -10.35 0.87 2.76
CA TYR A 86 -9.84 -0.48 2.71
C TYR A 86 -8.34 -0.46 2.92
N TYR A 87 -7.84 -1.44 3.67
CA TYR A 87 -6.41 -1.58 3.90
C TYR A 87 -5.99 -3.04 3.86
N ASN A 88 -4.74 -3.25 3.47
CA ASN A 88 -4.05 -4.51 3.68
C ASN A 88 -2.65 -4.21 4.21
N PHE A 89 -2.43 -4.60 5.46
CA PHE A 89 -1.18 -4.53 6.17
C PHE A 89 -0.51 -5.90 6.15
N THR A 90 0.75 -5.92 5.73
CA THR A 90 1.55 -7.15 5.65
C THR A 90 2.93 -6.91 6.23
N VAL A 91 3.43 -7.94 6.89
CA VAL A 91 4.78 -7.97 7.47
C VAL A 91 5.58 -9.02 6.72
N TYR A 92 6.67 -8.59 6.10
CA TYR A 92 7.62 -9.46 5.42
C TYR A 92 8.94 -9.48 6.17
N LEU A 93 9.65 -10.60 6.08
CA LEU A 93 11.03 -10.65 6.53
C LEU A 93 11.94 -9.87 5.56
N ASP A 94 12.76 -8.96 6.10
CA ASP A 94 13.67 -8.11 5.32
C ASP A 94 15.13 -8.53 5.61
N ASP A 95 15.76 -9.15 4.62
CA ASP A 95 17.20 -9.43 4.53
C ASP A 95 17.84 -10.49 5.47
N VAL A 96 19.13 -10.76 5.20
CA VAL A 96 19.85 -12.05 5.18
C VAL A 96 19.79 -13.02 6.36
N ARG A 97 19.45 -12.56 7.56
CA ARG A 97 19.51 -13.38 8.77
C ARG A 97 18.11 -13.74 9.24
N PRO A 98 17.78 -15.03 9.36
CA PRO A 98 16.51 -15.41 9.94
C PRO A 98 16.41 -14.87 11.37
N PRO A 99 15.22 -14.43 11.80
CA PRO A 99 14.98 -13.96 13.16
C PRO A 99 15.44 -15.01 14.16
N THR A 100 15.90 -14.62 15.35
CA THR A 100 16.18 -15.57 16.44
C THR A 100 14.93 -16.41 16.76
N CYS A 101 13.74 -15.81 16.62
CA CYS A 101 12.47 -16.48 16.80
C CYS A 101 12.00 -17.34 15.60
N ARG A 102 12.59 -17.18 14.40
CA ARG A 102 12.24 -17.94 13.19
C ARG A 102 13.47 -18.31 12.36
N VAL A 103 14.34 -19.10 12.99
CA VAL A 103 15.63 -19.59 12.45
C VAL A 103 15.49 -20.29 11.08
N CYS A 104 14.31 -20.85 10.75
CA CYS A 104 14.05 -21.56 9.49
C CYS A 104 13.25 -20.76 8.44
N SER A 105 13.00 -19.47 8.65
CA SER A 105 12.21 -18.67 7.70
C SER A 105 13.02 -18.28 6.46
N SER A 106 12.40 -18.42 5.28
CA SER A 106 12.98 -17.93 4.03
C SER A 106 12.75 -16.43 3.88
N TRP A 107 13.61 -15.78 3.11
CA TRP A 107 13.54 -14.35 2.94
C TRP A 107 12.34 -13.95 2.08
N GLY A 108 11.82 -12.74 2.30
CA GLY A 108 10.60 -12.29 1.64
C GLY A 108 9.36 -13.12 2.02
N SER A 109 9.47 -14.02 3.00
CA SER A 109 8.31 -14.75 3.50
C SER A 109 7.36 -13.78 4.20
N LYS A 110 6.07 -13.98 3.92
CA LYS A 110 4.98 -13.26 4.56
C LYS A 110 4.81 -13.82 5.97
N LEU A 111 5.08 -13.01 6.99
CA LEU A 111 5.04 -13.41 8.40
C LEU A 111 3.64 -13.21 9.00
N ALA A 112 3.06 -12.04 8.76
CA ALA A 112 1.74 -11.66 9.26
C ALA A 112 0.99 -10.81 8.24
N SER A 113 -0.34 -10.86 8.29
CA SER A 113 -1.19 -10.08 7.40
C SER A 113 -2.55 -9.83 7.99
N VAL A 114 -2.97 -8.59 7.86
CA VAL A 114 -4.25 -8.09 8.34
C VAL A 114 -4.85 -7.26 7.23
N ALA A 115 -6.12 -7.49 6.94
CA ALA A 115 -6.80 -6.78 5.87
C ALA A 115 -8.24 -6.43 6.27
N ARG A 116 -8.70 -5.28 5.79
CA ARG A 116 -10.09 -4.82 5.85
C ARG A 116 -10.52 -4.37 4.45
N PRO A 117 -11.57 -4.98 3.85
CA PRO A 117 -12.26 -6.18 4.29
C PRO A 117 -11.33 -7.42 4.31
N TRP A 118 -11.75 -8.49 4.99
CA TRP A 118 -10.92 -9.69 5.08
C TRP A 118 -10.66 -10.28 3.69
N GLY A 119 -9.42 -10.70 3.41
CA GLY A 119 -9.03 -11.21 2.09
C GLY A 119 -8.79 -10.13 1.02
N TYR A 120 -8.78 -8.85 1.38
CA TYR A 120 -8.53 -7.75 0.45
C TYR A 120 -7.16 -7.87 -0.25
N SER A 121 -7.18 -7.88 -1.58
CA SER A 121 -5.99 -7.82 -2.42
C SER A 121 -5.92 -6.45 -3.10
N PRO A 122 -4.84 -5.67 -2.90
CA PRO A 122 -4.74 -4.35 -3.50
C PRO A 122 -4.55 -4.47 -5.03
N SER A 123 -5.46 -3.87 -5.82
CA SER A 123 -5.32 -3.77 -7.30
C SER A 123 -5.12 -2.35 -7.82
N GLY A 124 -5.07 -1.35 -6.93
CA GLY A 124 -4.77 0.05 -7.25
C GLY A 124 -4.42 0.89 -6.02
N ALA A 125 -4.03 0.25 -4.91
CA ALA A 125 -3.88 0.90 -3.62
C ALA A 125 -2.62 1.77 -3.53
N SER A 126 -2.70 2.87 -2.77
CA SER A 126 -1.52 3.60 -2.30
C SER A 126 -0.74 2.70 -1.34
N VAL A 127 0.45 2.26 -1.74
CA VAL A 127 1.31 1.38 -0.94
C VAL A 127 2.39 2.20 -0.24
N ALA A 128 2.44 2.10 1.09
CA ALA A 128 3.56 2.54 1.89
C ALA A 128 4.35 1.32 2.40
N THR A 129 5.67 1.39 2.28
CA THR A 129 6.57 0.33 2.74
C THR A 129 7.69 0.96 3.54
N ILE A 130 7.95 0.42 4.73
CA ILE A 130 9.07 0.81 5.59
C ILE A 130 9.82 -0.43 6.10
N SER A 131 11.12 -0.29 6.29
CA SER A 131 11.92 -1.29 6.99
C SER A 131 12.05 -0.87 8.46
N ALA A 132 11.69 -1.77 9.37
CA ALA A 132 11.75 -1.56 10.81
C ALA A 132 12.59 -2.66 11.47
N LEU A 133 13.13 -2.35 12.65
CA LEU A 133 13.84 -3.29 13.51
C LEU A 133 12.93 -3.68 14.66
N LEU A 134 12.77 -4.98 14.86
CA LEU A 134 12.11 -5.58 16.03
C LEU A 134 13.05 -5.52 17.25
N SER A 135 12.51 -5.79 18.44
CA SER A 135 13.30 -5.68 19.68
C SER A 135 14.41 -6.73 19.77
N ASP A 136 14.24 -7.86 19.09
CA ASP A 136 15.22 -8.94 18.93
C ASP A 136 16.34 -8.62 17.90
N GLY A 137 16.28 -7.46 17.24
CA GLY A 137 17.21 -7.03 16.20
C GLY A 137 16.87 -7.54 14.80
N THR A 138 15.74 -8.23 14.63
CA THR A 138 15.28 -8.71 13.33
C THR A 138 14.79 -7.54 12.48
N ARG A 139 15.20 -7.53 11.20
CA ARG A 139 14.68 -6.57 10.22
C ARG A 139 13.41 -7.11 9.57
N VAL A 140 12.37 -6.30 9.60
CA VAL A 140 11.10 -6.59 8.95
C VAL A 140 10.68 -5.44 8.06
N ARG A 141 10.07 -5.81 6.94
CA ARG A 141 9.47 -4.86 6.00
C ARG A 141 7.97 -4.82 6.25
N LEU A 142 7.51 -3.69 6.77
CA LEU A 142 6.10 -3.42 7.00
C LEU A 142 5.54 -2.76 5.75
N THR A 143 4.46 -3.32 5.20
CA THR A 143 3.80 -2.82 4.00
C THR A 143 2.34 -2.55 4.32
N LEU A 144 1.91 -1.31 4.18
CA LEU A 144 0.52 -0.87 4.34
C LEU A 144 0.01 -0.39 2.99
N SER A 145 -0.96 -1.10 2.45
CA SER A 145 -1.74 -0.65 1.30
C SER A 145 -3.05 -0.06 1.79
N LEU A 146 -3.43 1.10 1.26
CA LEU A 146 -4.71 1.75 1.53
C LEU A 146 -5.39 2.13 0.22
N GLU A 147 -6.69 1.92 0.18
CA GLU A 147 -7.54 2.24 -0.95
C GLU A 147 -8.85 2.85 -0.45
N ARG A 148 -9.39 3.78 -1.22
CA ARG A 148 -10.74 4.29 -0.99
C ARG A 148 -11.69 3.49 -1.90
N PRO A 149 -12.83 2.99 -1.40
CA PRO A 149 -13.84 2.32 -2.21
C PRO A 149 -14.41 3.23 -3.30
#